data_AF-A0A292REN1-F1
#
_entry.id   AF-A0A292REN1-F1
#
_cell.length_a   1.000
_cell.length_b   1.000
_cell.length_c   1.000
_cell.angle_alpha   90.00
_cell.angle_beta   90.00
_cell.angle_gamma   90.00
#
_symmetry.space_group_name_H-M   'P 1'
#
loop_
_entity.id
_entity.type
_entity.pdbx_description
1 polymer ?
#
loop_
_entity_poly.entity_id
_entity_poly.type
_entity_poly.pdbx_seq_one_letter_code
_entity_poly.pdbx_strand_id
1 'polypeptide(L)'
;MAIRIDHIKTHLPLSKIKGTPQARLNQTIKMSDNFFENVKGSFGYQNISTGILSNIFKKSLNPEIEVKVFGKPRAVNESSTDLAFNGGGVKAETIGYEVILPVEPYKQRIEKSSIKLIMKEAFGIFYKVTNPKILQREINIVNKRYDLTNLAALLKEKGLNSKKINEFDIDKLLAGRKVQEKVDLLQSLRNHLKQQFYMLENNAKYQLRNGKILKLKRTTIMHKPHTSFNLPEKIEVVENKLAQIMKNERDRMAKS
;
A
#
# COMPACT_ATOMS: atom_id res chain seq x y z
N MET A 1 18.00 -16.10 -2.64
CA MET A 1 18.21 -14.68 -2.29
C MET A 1 17.40 -14.37 -1.04
N ALA A 2 18.01 -13.81 -0.01
CA ALA A 2 17.32 -13.34 1.19
C ALA A 2 17.32 -11.81 1.17
N ILE A 3 16.14 -11.22 1.24
CA ILE A 3 15.91 -9.78 1.30
C ILE A 3 16.04 -9.31 2.75
N ARG A 4 16.83 -8.26 2.97
CA ARG A 4 16.97 -7.57 4.26
C ARG A 4 16.30 -6.20 4.23
N ILE A 5 15.93 -5.69 5.40
CA ILE A 5 15.37 -4.35 5.57
C ILE A 5 16.42 -3.45 6.20
N ASP A 6 16.83 -2.40 5.49
CA ASP A 6 17.47 -1.28 6.15
C ASP A 6 16.38 -0.47 6.86
N HIS A 7 16.26 -0.66 8.18
CA HIS A 7 15.20 -0.04 8.96
C HIS A 7 15.29 1.49 8.99
N ILE A 8 16.49 2.07 8.81
CA ILE A 8 16.69 3.52 8.78
C ILE A 8 16.18 4.08 7.44
N LYS A 9 16.43 3.36 6.35
CA LYS A 9 16.09 3.77 4.98
C LYS A 9 14.72 3.30 4.49
N THR A 10 14.00 2.53 5.29
CA THR A 10 12.69 1.97 4.87
C THR A 10 11.55 2.33 5.82
N HIS A 11 11.85 2.76 7.04
CA HIS A 11 10.84 3.11 8.04
C HIS A 11 11.12 4.43 8.71
N LEU A 12 10.06 5.01 9.29
CA LEU A 12 10.27 6.05 10.27
C LEU A 12 10.86 5.43 11.56
N PRO A 13 11.78 6.12 12.25
CA PRO A 13 12.32 5.66 13.52
C PRO A 13 11.22 5.32 14.52
N LEU A 14 11.37 4.22 15.28
CA LEU A 14 10.37 3.80 16.28
C LEU A 14 10.01 4.89 17.29
N SER A 15 10.93 5.82 17.56
CA SER A 15 10.69 7.02 18.37
C SER A 15 9.60 7.93 17.80
N LYS A 16 9.43 7.98 16.47
CA LYS A 16 8.44 8.77 15.74
C LYS A 16 7.16 8.02 15.39
N ILE A 17 7.13 6.69 15.53
CA ILE A 17 5.99 5.81 15.20
C ILE A 17 5.51 5.02 16.43
N LYS A 18 5.15 5.76 17.48
CA LYS A 18 4.58 5.21 18.72
C LYS A 18 3.05 5.20 18.69
N GLY A 19 2.46 4.37 19.56
CA GLY A 19 1.04 4.40 19.85
C GLY A 19 0.21 3.26 19.22
N THR A 20 -1.09 3.41 19.37
CA THR A 20 -2.10 2.43 18.91
C THR A 20 -2.16 2.38 17.38
N PRO A 21 -2.78 1.33 16.78
CA PRO A 21 -3.05 1.31 15.35
C PRO A 21 -3.75 2.58 14.84
N GLN A 22 -4.68 3.14 15.62
CA GLN A 22 -5.36 4.39 15.27
C GLN A 22 -4.41 5.60 15.29
N ALA A 23 -3.51 5.70 16.27
CA ALA A 23 -2.53 6.79 16.31
C ALA A 23 -1.61 6.77 15.06
N ARG A 24 -1.18 5.58 14.63
CA ARG A 24 -0.39 5.42 13.40
C ARG A 24 -1.17 5.74 12.13
N LEU A 25 -2.45 5.40 12.09
CA LEU A 25 -3.34 5.81 10.99
C LEU A 25 -3.49 7.33 10.93
N ASN A 26 -3.74 7.99 12.05
CA ASN A 26 -3.83 9.45 12.12
C ASN A 26 -2.52 10.11 11.65
N GLN A 27 -1.37 9.52 12.00
CA GLN A 27 -0.07 9.97 11.49
C GLN A 27 0.06 9.79 9.97
N THR A 28 -0.40 8.65 9.43
CA THR A 28 -0.46 8.40 7.97
C THR A 28 -1.27 9.50 7.28
N ILE A 29 -2.46 9.81 7.81
CA ILE A 29 -3.35 10.85 7.26
C ILE A 29 -2.67 12.22 7.28
N LYS A 30 -2.05 12.59 8.42
CA LYS A 30 -1.32 13.87 8.55
C LYS A 30 -0.15 13.98 7.56
N MET A 31 0.58 12.89 7.34
CA MET A 31 1.65 12.85 6.34
C MET A 31 1.10 13.00 4.92
N SER A 32 -0.02 12.36 4.60
CA SER A 32 -0.72 12.53 3.32
C SER A 32 -1.19 13.98 3.11
N ASP A 33 -1.76 14.61 4.13
CA ASP A 33 -2.21 16.00 4.06
C ASP A 33 -1.03 16.94 3.78
N ASN A 34 0.05 16.84 4.56
CA ASN A 34 1.26 17.65 4.35
C ASN A 34 1.89 17.42 2.97
N PHE A 35 1.94 16.18 2.51
CA PHE A 35 2.44 15.84 1.18
C PHE A 35 1.58 16.47 0.08
N PHE A 36 0.26 16.41 0.20
CA PHE A 36 -0.65 17.02 -0.76
C PHE A 36 -0.44 18.54 -0.88
N GLU A 37 -0.28 19.23 0.25
CA GLU A 37 -0.01 20.69 0.27
C GLU A 37 1.28 21.05 -0.48
N ASN A 38 2.33 20.24 -0.34
CA ASN A 38 3.57 20.42 -1.08
C ASN A 38 3.43 20.11 -2.57
N VAL A 39 2.71 19.02 -2.91
CA VAL A 39 2.52 18.60 -4.30
C VAL A 39 1.64 19.59 -5.07
N LYS A 40 0.53 20.08 -4.49
CA LYS A 40 -0.41 20.96 -5.20
C LYS A 40 0.24 22.27 -5.65
N GLY A 41 1.18 22.80 -4.87
CA GLY A 41 1.94 24.02 -5.18
C GLY A 41 3.08 23.80 -6.17
N SER A 42 3.46 22.54 -6.45
CA SER A 42 4.62 22.20 -7.27
C SER A 42 4.29 21.93 -8.74
N PHE A 43 3.03 22.06 -9.16
CA PHE A 43 2.63 21.94 -10.56
C PHE A 43 2.92 23.21 -11.35
N GLY A 44 3.96 23.21 -12.18
CA GLY A 44 4.22 24.24 -13.19
C GLY A 44 3.51 23.90 -14.50
N TYR A 45 2.70 24.82 -15.05
CA TYR A 45 1.94 24.59 -16.30
C TYR A 45 1.17 23.25 -16.30
N GLN A 46 0.42 22.97 -15.22
CA GLN A 46 -0.36 21.74 -15.01
C GLN A 46 0.45 20.43 -14.88
N ASN A 47 1.77 20.51 -14.76
CA ASN A 47 2.65 19.34 -14.76
C ASN A 47 3.71 19.41 -13.65
N ILE A 48 4.20 18.24 -13.24
CA ILE A 48 5.32 18.10 -12.30
C ILE A 48 6.32 17.08 -12.87
N SER A 49 7.63 17.32 -12.69
CA SER A 49 8.64 16.34 -13.08
C SER A 49 8.77 15.24 -12.01
N THR A 50 9.20 14.05 -12.43
CA THR A 50 9.47 12.93 -11.52
C THR A 50 10.51 13.27 -10.44
N GLY A 51 11.54 14.03 -10.79
CA GLY A 51 12.58 14.48 -9.86
C GLY A 51 12.03 15.41 -8.76
N ILE A 52 11.19 16.39 -9.11
CA ILE A 52 10.54 17.26 -8.11
C ILE A 52 9.65 16.42 -7.20
N LEU A 53 8.84 15.50 -7.75
CA LEU A 53 7.96 14.66 -6.94
C LEU A 53 8.74 13.73 -6.01
N SER A 54 9.85 13.15 -6.46
CA SER A 54 10.78 12.35 -5.64
C SER A 54 11.30 13.16 -4.45
N ASN A 55 11.69 14.42 -4.68
CA ASN A 55 12.15 15.31 -3.62
C ASN A 55 11.05 15.66 -2.61
N ILE A 56 9.81 15.84 -3.07
CA ILE A 56 8.67 16.06 -2.17
C ILE A 56 8.42 14.82 -1.31
N PHE A 57 8.51 13.61 -1.88
CA PHE A 57 8.43 12.37 -1.11
C PHE A 57 9.50 12.30 -0.02
N LYS A 58 10.77 12.52 -0.38
CA LYS A 58 11.88 12.53 0.59
C LYS A 58 11.68 13.55 1.71
N LYS A 59 11.20 14.76 1.39
CA LYS A 59 10.89 15.82 2.37
C LYS A 59 9.72 15.48 3.29
N SER A 60 8.69 14.80 2.78
CA SER A 60 7.54 14.35 3.58
C SER A 60 7.84 13.11 4.42
N LEU A 61 8.97 12.45 4.15
CA LEU A 61 9.48 11.28 4.86
C LEU A 61 10.71 11.66 5.70
N ASN A 62 11.45 10.65 6.14
CA ASN A 62 12.81 10.82 6.63
C ASN A 62 13.75 11.00 5.42
N PRO A 63 14.67 11.99 5.40
CA PRO A 63 15.64 12.16 4.31
C PRO A 63 16.46 10.91 3.95
N GLU A 64 16.67 10.02 4.92
CA GLU A 64 17.35 8.73 4.73
C GLU A 64 16.54 7.72 3.89
N ILE A 65 15.21 7.87 3.82
CA ILE A 65 14.34 6.98 3.05
C ILE A 65 14.40 7.38 1.58
N GLU A 66 14.94 6.49 0.74
CA GLU A 66 15.01 6.77 -0.68
C GLU A 66 13.63 6.57 -1.34
N VAL A 67 13.13 7.60 -2.01
CA VAL A 67 11.99 7.47 -2.91
C VAL A 67 12.38 7.93 -4.30
N LYS A 68 12.25 7.03 -5.27
CA LYS A 68 12.44 7.33 -6.69
C LYS A 68 11.09 7.29 -7.39
N VAL A 69 10.82 8.29 -8.21
CA VAL A 69 9.64 8.32 -9.06
C VAL A 69 10.05 8.03 -10.49
N PHE A 70 9.42 7.02 -11.09
CA PHE A 70 9.60 6.64 -12.48
C PHE A 70 8.34 6.92 -13.29
N GLY A 71 8.55 7.30 -14.54
CA GLY A 71 7.46 7.50 -15.49
C GLY A 71 7.22 6.25 -16.32
N LYS A 72 5.94 5.88 -16.48
CA LYS A 72 5.50 4.96 -17.54
C LYS A 72 4.54 5.67 -18.51
N PRO A 73 4.42 5.24 -19.77
CA PRO A 73 3.54 5.90 -20.73
C PRO A 73 2.09 6.03 -20.24
N ARG A 74 1.51 7.23 -20.37
CA ARG A 74 0.17 7.59 -19.87
C ARG A 74 -0.97 6.67 -20.30
N ALA A 75 -0.86 5.98 -21.44
CA ALA A 75 -1.86 5.00 -21.89
C ALA A 75 -2.18 3.95 -20.81
N VAL A 76 -1.22 3.72 -19.90
CA VAL A 76 -1.39 2.89 -18.72
C VAL A 76 -1.93 3.76 -17.57
N ASN A 77 -3.26 3.81 -17.42
CA ASN A 77 -3.98 4.53 -16.34
C ASN A 77 -3.80 3.87 -14.95
N GLU A 78 -2.58 3.46 -14.64
CA GLU A 78 -2.25 2.69 -13.45
C GLU A 78 -1.03 3.30 -12.77
N SER A 79 -0.89 3.03 -11.49
CA SER A 79 0.27 3.38 -10.69
C SER A 79 0.62 2.20 -9.79
N SER A 80 1.90 2.08 -9.47
CA SER A 80 2.40 1.08 -8.54
C SER A 80 3.49 1.68 -7.66
N THR A 81 3.68 1.05 -6.50
CA THR A 81 4.79 1.31 -5.61
C THR A 81 5.47 -0.02 -5.33
N ASP A 82 6.76 -0.09 -5.62
CA ASP A 82 7.62 -1.23 -5.35
C ASP A 82 8.68 -0.84 -4.31
N LEU A 83 9.39 -1.84 -3.77
CA LEU A 83 10.52 -1.59 -2.88
C LEU A 83 11.75 -1.27 -3.72
N ALA A 84 12.46 -0.20 -3.34
CA ALA A 84 13.79 0.07 -3.87
C ALA A 84 14.79 -0.86 -3.20
N PHE A 85 15.71 -1.43 -3.99
CA PHE A 85 16.78 -2.31 -3.50
C PHE A 85 18.15 -1.72 -3.82
N ASN A 86 19.08 -1.83 -2.87
CA ASN A 86 20.50 -1.67 -3.16
C ASN A 86 21.03 -3.00 -3.74
N GLY A 87 21.51 -2.96 -4.99
CA GLY A 87 21.97 -4.13 -5.73
C GLY A 87 23.48 -4.12 -5.90
N GLY A 88 24.20 -4.85 -5.06
CA GLY A 88 25.66 -5.01 -5.17
C GLY A 88 26.23 -6.31 -4.58
N GLY A 89 25.41 -7.33 -4.27
CA GLY A 89 25.90 -8.58 -3.68
C GLY A 89 24.84 -9.68 -3.50
N VAL A 90 25.22 -10.75 -2.78
CA VAL A 90 24.43 -12.00 -2.56
C VAL A 90 23.11 -11.78 -1.80
N LYS A 91 22.92 -10.61 -1.17
CA LYS A 91 21.71 -10.21 -0.42
C LYS A 91 21.21 -8.87 -0.95
N ALA A 92 19.93 -8.81 -1.31
CA ALA A 92 19.26 -7.56 -1.62
C ALA A 92 18.84 -6.88 -0.31
N GLU A 93 19.11 -5.60 -0.18
CA GLU A 93 18.67 -4.78 0.94
C GLU A 93 17.69 -3.74 0.45
N THR A 94 16.50 -3.67 1.05
CA THR A 94 15.55 -2.60 0.71
C THR A 94 15.98 -1.30 1.35
N ILE A 95 16.00 -0.23 0.55
CA ILE A 95 16.48 1.12 0.92
C ILE A 95 15.41 2.19 0.70
N GLY A 96 14.16 1.78 0.52
CA GLY A 96 13.03 2.68 0.32
C GLY A 96 12.06 2.20 -0.76
N TYR A 97 11.59 3.11 -1.61
CA TYR A 97 10.44 2.88 -2.50
C TYR A 97 10.66 3.41 -3.93
N GLU A 98 10.11 2.68 -4.89
CA GLU A 98 10.02 3.09 -6.28
C GLU A 98 8.56 3.32 -6.64
N VAL A 99 8.22 4.53 -7.06
CA VAL A 99 6.85 4.93 -7.41
C VAL A 99 6.74 5.08 -8.91
N ILE A 100 5.90 4.27 -9.53
CA ILE A 100 5.70 4.27 -10.98
C ILE A 100 4.38 4.98 -11.29
N LEU A 101 4.46 6.08 -12.04
CA LEU A 101 3.31 6.93 -12.38
C LEU A 101 3.18 7.14 -13.90
N PRO A 102 1.95 7.35 -14.40
CA PRO A 102 1.75 7.69 -15.80
C PRO A 102 2.32 9.08 -16.11
N VAL A 103 3.16 9.15 -17.15
CA VAL A 103 3.77 10.37 -17.66
C VAL A 103 3.46 10.58 -19.13
N GLU A 104 3.53 11.82 -19.58
CA GLU A 104 3.61 12.13 -21.00
C GLU A 104 4.87 11.47 -21.61
N PRO A 105 4.74 10.59 -22.64
CA PRO A 105 5.83 9.74 -23.15
C PRO A 105 7.12 10.47 -23.55
N TYR A 106 7.02 11.76 -23.90
CA TYR A 106 8.15 12.56 -24.39
C TYR A 106 8.70 13.57 -23.37
N LYS A 107 7.93 13.92 -22.35
CA LYS A 107 8.32 14.97 -21.39
C LYS A 107 8.68 14.44 -20.01
N GLN A 108 8.41 13.16 -19.72
CA GLN A 108 8.58 12.56 -18.39
C GLN A 108 7.91 13.41 -17.29
N ARG A 109 6.78 14.03 -17.65
CA ARG A 109 6.00 14.92 -16.79
C ARG A 109 4.70 14.25 -16.40
N ILE A 110 4.39 14.35 -15.12
CA ILE A 110 3.16 13.84 -14.52
C ILE A 110 2.15 14.98 -14.51
N GLU A 111 1.00 14.75 -15.11
CA GLU A 111 -0.06 15.75 -15.14
C GLU A 111 -0.73 15.93 -13.79
N LYS A 112 -1.24 17.14 -13.53
CA LYS A 112 -2.09 17.45 -12.37
C LYS A 112 -3.33 16.56 -12.29
N SER A 113 -3.82 16.07 -13.44
CA SER A 113 -4.92 15.12 -13.52
C SER A 113 -4.61 13.79 -12.81
N SER A 114 -3.33 13.43 -12.66
CA SER A 114 -2.84 12.22 -11.97
C SER A 114 -2.73 12.38 -10.46
N ILE A 115 -3.16 13.51 -9.86
CA ILE A 115 -3.05 13.75 -8.41
C ILE A 115 -3.63 12.61 -7.56
N LYS A 116 -4.68 11.96 -8.04
CA LYS A 116 -5.29 10.81 -7.36
C LYS A 116 -4.33 9.63 -7.28
N LEU A 117 -3.65 9.31 -8.37
CA LEU A 117 -2.67 8.23 -8.41
C LEU A 117 -1.48 8.56 -7.51
N ILE A 118 -1.00 9.82 -7.56
CA ILE A 118 0.04 10.32 -6.67
C ILE A 118 -0.35 10.11 -5.20
N MET A 119 -1.56 10.51 -4.81
CA MET A 119 -2.05 10.38 -3.43
C MET A 119 -2.34 8.94 -3.02
N LYS A 120 -2.73 8.07 -3.95
CA LYS A 120 -2.85 6.62 -3.73
C LYS A 120 -1.51 6.01 -3.34
N GLU A 121 -0.48 6.25 -4.16
CA GLU A 121 0.85 5.71 -3.89
C GLU A 121 1.46 6.32 -2.62
N ALA A 122 1.27 7.62 -2.40
CA ALA A 122 1.75 8.30 -1.20
C ALA A 122 1.11 7.76 0.08
N PHE A 123 -0.21 7.58 0.10
CA PHE A 123 -0.89 6.97 1.24
C PHE A 123 -0.36 5.56 1.52
N GLY A 124 -0.13 4.76 0.47
CA GLY A 124 0.43 3.42 0.61
C GLY A 124 1.82 3.41 1.24
N ILE A 125 2.72 4.29 0.80
CA ILE A 125 4.04 4.46 1.40
C ILE A 125 3.90 4.89 2.86
N PHE A 126 3.14 5.95 3.14
CA PHE A 126 2.97 6.48 4.50
C PHE A 126 2.37 5.46 5.46
N TYR A 127 1.45 4.63 4.98
CA TYR A 127 0.90 3.53 5.76
C TYR A 127 1.96 2.47 6.10
N LYS A 128 2.82 2.10 5.14
CA LYS A 128 3.90 1.12 5.36
C LYS A 128 5.01 1.66 6.27
N VAL A 129 5.47 2.90 6.09
CA VAL A 129 6.55 3.48 6.91
C VAL A 129 6.11 3.73 8.35
N THR A 130 4.81 3.98 8.58
CA THR A 130 4.26 4.09 9.94
C THR A 130 3.98 2.73 10.57
N ASN A 131 3.78 1.67 9.78
CA ASN A 131 3.48 0.32 10.27
C ASN A 131 4.57 -0.69 9.85
N PRO A 132 5.78 -0.66 10.44
CA PRO A 132 6.93 -1.46 10.00
C PRO A 132 6.70 -2.97 10.05
N LYS A 133 5.82 -3.45 10.95
CA LYS A 133 5.44 -4.86 11.03
C LYS A 133 4.73 -5.39 9.78
N ILE A 134 4.14 -4.51 8.96
CA ILE A 134 3.50 -4.89 7.70
C ILE A 134 4.59 -5.29 6.70
N LEU A 135 5.55 -4.40 6.45
CA LEU A 135 6.63 -4.67 5.51
C LEU A 135 7.51 -5.83 5.94
N GLN A 136 7.85 -5.92 7.24
CA GLN A 136 8.60 -7.05 7.77
C GLN A 136 7.94 -8.39 7.42
N ARG A 137 6.61 -8.45 7.49
CA ARG A 137 5.86 -9.65 7.14
C ARG A 137 5.85 -9.92 5.65
N GLU A 138 5.64 -8.90 4.82
CA GLU A 138 5.71 -9.02 3.35
C GLU A 138 7.07 -9.58 2.92
N ILE A 139 8.17 -9.07 3.47
CA ILE A 139 9.53 -9.56 3.18
C ILE A 139 9.76 -10.97 3.73
N ASN A 140 9.26 -11.28 4.92
CA ASN A 140 9.35 -12.64 5.47
C ASN A 140 8.63 -13.67 4.59
N ILE A 141 7.47 -13.32 4.04
CA ILE A 141 6.71 -14.16 3.11
C ILE A 141 7.57 -14.47 1.85
N VAL A 142 8.21 -13.44 1.27
CA VAL A 142 9.10 -13.60 0.11
C VAL A 142 10.33 -14.44 0.46
N ASN A 143 10.99 -14.15 1.59
CA ASN A 143 12.18 -14.87 2.03
C ASN A 143 11.92 -16.35 2.31
N LYS A 144 10.73 -16.67 2.83
CA LYS A 144 10.28 -18.06 3.05
C LYS A 144 9.74 -18.72 1.78
N ARG A 145 9.68 -17.99 0.66
CA ARG A 145 9.22 -18.48 -0.66
C ARG A 145 7.82 -19.08 -0.62
N TYR A 146 6.90 -18.45 0.09
CA TYR A 146 5.50 -18.90 0.09
C TYR A 146 4.92 -18.78 -1.32
N ASP A 147 4.11 -19.76 -1.73
CA ASP A 147 3.36 -19.68 -2.99
C ASP A 147 2.23 -18.66 -2.85
N LEU A 148 2.32 -17.56 -3.61
CA LEU A 148 1.37 -16.45 -3.59
C LEU A 148 0.32 -16.51 -4.71
N THR A 149 0.30 -17.57 -5.51
CA THR A 149 -0.58 -17.69 -6.68
C THR A 149 -2.05 -17.51 -6.30
N ASN A 150 -2.52 -18.24 -5.27
CA ASN A 150 -3.90 -18.14 -4.79
C ASN A 150 -4.22 -16.77 -4.17
N LEU A 151 -3.25 -16.14 -3.50
CA LEU A 151 -3.43 -14.80 -2.92
C LEU A 151 -3.56 -13.76 -4.03
N ALA A 152 -2.69 -13.81 -5.05
CA ALA A 152 -2.72 -12.90 -6.19
C ALA A 152 -4.03 -13.06 -6.99
N ALA A 153 -4.47 -14.31 -7.23
CA ALA A 153 -5.75 -14.58 -7.88
C ALA A 153 -6.93 -14.01 -7.08
N LEU A 154 -6.95 -14.23 -5.76
CA LEU A 154 -7.99 -13.71 -4.89
C LEU A 154 -8.03 -12.16 -4.90
N LEU A 155 -6.88 -11.50 -4.80
CA LEU A 155 -6.80 -10.04 -4.84
C LEU A 155 -7.20 -9.47 -6.21
N LYS A 156 -6.81 -10.12 -7.30
CA LYS A 156 -7.20 -9.73 -8.66
C LYS A 156 -8.71 -9.83 -8.85
N GLU A 157 -9.34 -10.90 -8.38
CA GLU A 157 -10.76 -11.12 -8.58
C GLU A 157 -11.63 -10.34 -7.58
N LYS A 158 -11.18 -10.25 -6.32
CA LYS A 158 -12.01 -9.84 -5.17
C LYS A 158 -11.38 -8.75 -4.30
N GLY A 159 -10.24 -8.18 -4.65
CA GLY A 159 -9.63 -7.06 -3.90
C GLY A 159 -10.49 -5.78 -3.99
N LEU A 160 -10.22 -4.93 -4.98
CA LEU A 160 -11.02 -3.74 -5.31
C LEU A 160 -12.11 -4.03 -6.35
N ASN A 161 -12.83 -5.13 -6.14
CA ASN A 161 -13.99 -5.53 -6.94
C ASN A 161 -15.24 -5.54 -6.03
N SER A 162 -16.43 -5.35 -6.59
CA SER A 162 -17.70 -5.48 -5.85
C SER A 162 -17.99 -6.92 -5.41
N LYS A 163 -17.28 -7.92 -5.92
CA LYS A 163 -17.36 -9.31 -5.42
C LYS A 163 -16.95 -9.39 -3.94
N LYS A 164 -17.68 -10.17 -3.13
CA LYS A 164 -17.35 -10.47 -1.73
C LYS A 164 -16.25 -11.53 -1.63
N ILE A 165 -15.51 -11.54 -0.52
CA ILE A 165 -14.68 -12.66 -0.07
C ILE A 165 -15.50 -13.44 0.95
N ASN A 166 -15.60 -14.76 0.80
CA ASN A 166 -16.32 -15.64 1.73
C ASN A 166 -15.37 -16.68 2.35
N GLU A 167 -15.87 -17.50 3.26
CA GLU A 167 -15.07 -18.53 3.95
C GLU A 167 -14.44 -19.52 2.98
N PHE A 168 -15.15 -19.93 1.93
CA PHE A 168 -14.64 -20.84 0.91
C PHE A 168 -13.40 -20.28 0.20
N ASP A 169 -13.39 -18.99 -0.13
CA ASP A 169 -12.23 -18.32 -0.72
C ASP A 169 -11.02 -18.38 0.21
N ILE A 170 -11.26 -18.16 1.52
CA ILE A 170 -10.23 -18.20 2.54
C ILE A 170 -9.71 -19.62 2.73
N ASP A 171 -10.59 -20.62 2.76
CA ASP A 171 -10.19 -22.02 2.90
C ASP A 171 -9.38 -22.49 1.68
N LYS A 172 -9.76 -22.07 0.48
CA LYS A 172 -8.98 -22.31 -0.75
C LYS A 172 -7.60 -21.64 -0.69
N LEU A 173 -7.52 -20.42 -0.16
CA LEU A 173 -6.24 -19.73 0.03
C LEU A 173 -5.32 -20.52 0.99
N LEU A 174 -5.88 -21.09 2.05
CA LEU A 174 -5.14 -21.71 3.17
C LEU A 174 -4.93 -23.22 3.05
N ALA A 175 -5.57 -23.88 2.08
CA ALA A 175 -5.52 -25.32 1.89
C ALA A 175 -4.08 -25.85 1.81
N GLY A 176 -3.79 -26.91 2.56
CA GLY A 176 -2.46 -27.57 2.58
C GLY A 176 -1.34 -26.78 3.27
N ARG A 177 -1.59 -25.55 3.76
CA ARG A 177 -0.54 -24.70 4.33
C ARG A 177 -0.29 -24.95 5.82
N LYS A 178 0.95 -24.72 6.26
CA LYS A 178 1.33 -24.76 7.67
C LYS A 178 0.70 -23.59 8.43
N VAL A 179 0.50 -23.75 9.74
CA VAL A 179 -0.20 -22.75 10.56
C VAL A 179 0.44 -21.37 10.49
N GLN A 180 1.77 -21.28 10.65
CA GLN A 180 2.48 -20.00 10.55
C GLN A 180 2.28 -19.33 9.18
N GLU A 181 2.27 -20.11 8.10
CA GLU A 181 2.03 -19.60 6.75
C GLU A 181 0.59 -19.10 6.58
N LYS A 182 -0.39 -19.84 7.10
CA LYS A 182 -1.80 -19.40 7.14
C LYS A 182 -1.93 -18.05 7.84
N VAL A 183 -1.31 -17.91 9.01
CA VAL A 183 -1.32 -16.68 9.80
C VAL A 183 -0.64 -15.53 9.06
N ASP A 184 0.50 -15.78 8.41
CA ASP A 184 1.22 -14.75 7.66
C ASP A 184 0.44 -14.28 6.42
N LEU A 185 -0.17 -15.20 5.66
CA LEU A 185 -1.00 -14.88 4.49
C LEU A 185 -2.28 -14.12 4.88
N LEU A 186 -2.98 -14.56 5.93
CA LEU A 186 -4.18 -13.87 6.42
C LEU A 186 -3.86 -12.48 6.94
N GLN A 187 -2.75 -12.31 7.67
CA GLN A 187 -2.31 -10.98 8.11
C GLN A 187 -1.93 -10.10 6.92
N SER A 188 -1.27 -10.64 5.90
CA SER A 188 -0.95 -9.91 4.67
C SER A 188 -2.23 -9.45 3.95
N LEU A 189 -3.20 -10.35 3.77
CA LEU A 189 -4.49 -10.04 3.15
C LEU A 189 -5.26 -8.98 3.95
N ARG A 190 -5.37 -9.15 5.27
CA ARG A 190 -6.02 -8.17 6.17
C ARG A 190 -5.39 -6.80 6.05
N ASN A 191 -4.06 -6.72 6.11
CA ASN A 191 -3.35 -5.44 6.05
C ASN A 191 -3.51 -4.77 4.68
N HIS A 192 -3.50 -5.54 3.59
CA HIS A 192 -3.79 -5.03 2.26
C HIS A 192 -5.21 -4.44 2.18
N LEU A 193 -6.22 -5.18 2.63
CA LEU A 193 -7.62 -4.71 2.62
C LEU A 193 -7.82 -3.47 3.49
N LYS A 194 -7.21 -3.42 4.68
CA LYS A 194 -7.26 -2.24 5.56
C LYS A 194 -6.58 -1.03 4.94
N GLN A 195 -5.42 -1.21 4.32
CA GLN A 195 -4.77 -0.13 3.58
C GLN A 195 -5.68 0.43 2.50
N GLN A 196 -6.34 -0.43 1.71
CA GLN A 196 -7.30 0.00 0.68
C GLN A 196 -8.51 0.72 1.29
N PHE A 197 -9.07 0.21 2.38
CA PHE A 197 -10.20 0.81 3.08
C PHE A 197 -9.86 2.24 3.51
N TYR A 198 -8.78 2.42 4.27
CA TYR A 198 -8.39 3.73 4.78
C TYR A 198 -7.96 4.68 3.66
N MET A 199 -7.31 4.17 2.62
CA MET A 199 -6.95 4.95 1.45
C MET A 199 -8.21 5.50 0.77
N LEU A 200 -9.23 4.68 0.50
CA LEU A 200 -10.47 5.14 -0.15
C LEU A 200 -11.26 6.11 0.73
N GLU A 201 -11.30 5.87 2.04
CA GLU A 201 -11.95 6.75 3.02
C GLU A 201 -11.29 8.13 3.07
N ASN A 202 -9.95 8.18 3.05
CA ASN A 202 -9.20 9.42 3.31
C ASN A 202 -8.73 10.14 2.04
N ASN A 203 -8.61 9.47 0.89
CA ASN A 203 -8.10 10.10 -0.33
C ASN A 203 -9.17 10.86 -1.13
N ALA A 204 -10.46 10.69 -0.80
CA ALA A 204 -11.54 11.38 -1.50
C ALA A 204 -11.43 12.92 -1.42
N LYS A 205 -10.79 13.44 -0.36
CA LYS A 205 -10.59 14.88 -0.11
C LYS A 205 -9.50 15.53 -0.98
N TYR A 206 -8.54 14.75 -1.50
CA TYR A 206 -7.40 15.28 -2.30
C TYR A 206 -7.76 15.57 -3.76
N GLN A 207 -9.03 15.81 -4.05
CA GLN A 207 -9.50 16.19 -5.37
C GLN A 207 -9.18 17.67 -5.60
N LEU A 208 -8.02 17.95 -6.19
CA LEU A 208 -7.73 19.29 -6.69
C LEU A 208 -8.75 19.68 -7.77
N ARG A 209 -9.60 20.64 -7.46
CA ARG A 209 -10.41 21.37 -8.45
C ARG A 209 -10.54 22.83 -8.10
N ASN A 210 -10.27 23.65 -9.10
CA ASN A 210 -10.79 25.00 -9.25
C ASN A 210 -12.34 24.95 -9.34
N GLY A 211 -13.02 24.60 -8.25
CA GLY A 211 -14.47 24.72 -8.06
C GLY A 211 -15.41 23.89 -8.96
N LYS A 212 -14.94 23.20 -10.01
CA LYS A 212 -15.85 22.48 -10.94
C LYS A 212 -15.41 21.06 -11.24
N ILE A 213 -16.33 20.13 -11.00
CA ILE A 213 -16.27 18.73 -11.42
C ILE A 213 -16.24 18.68 -12.96
N LEU A 214 -15.05 18.65 -13.62
CA LEU A 214 -14.84 17.86 -14.84
C LEU A 214 -15.65 16.62 -14.59
N LYS A 215 -16.65 16.38 -15.42
CA LYS A 215 -17.39 15.14 -15.48
C LYS A 215 -16.40 14.03 -15.86
N LEU A 216 -15.45 13.72 -14.97
CA LEU A 216 -14.70 12.50 -14.98
C LEU A 216 -15.77 11.47 -14.72
N LYS A 217 -16.05 10.66 -15.73
CA LYS A 217 -16.91 9.49 -15.60
C LYS A 217 -16.56 8.82 -14.28
N ARG A 218 -17.58 8.42 -13.50
CA ARG A 218 -17.47 7.70 -12.21
C ARG A 218 -16.75 6.32 -12.33
N THR A 219 -15.94 6.13 -13.37
CA THR A 219 -15.37 4.87 -13.82
C THR A 219 -13.99 4.58 -13.23
N THR A 220 -13.32 5.52 -12.57
CA THR A 220 -12.07 5.21 -11.85
C THR A 220 -12.36 4.71 -10.44
N ILE A 221 -11.71 3.59 -10.06
CA ILE A 221 -11.87 2.87 -8.77
C ILE A 221 -11.81 3.81 -7.56
N MET A 222 -10.97 4.83 -7.64
CA MET A 222 -10.74 5.86 -6.60
C MET A 222 -11.94 6.79 -6.33
N HIS A 223 -13.01 6.73 -7.13
CA HIS A 223 -14.23 7.53 -6.92
C HIS A 223 -15.36 6.78 -6.23
N LYS A 224 -15.22 5.46 -6.08
CA LYS A 224 -16.23 4.66 -5.41
C LYS A 224 -15.91 4.63 -3.91
N PRO A 225 -16.91 4.82 -3.03
CA PRO A 225 -16.69 4.64 -1.60
C PRO A 225 -16.23 3.21 -1.30
N HIS A 226 -15.53 2.99 -0.19
CA HIS A 226 -15.04 1.68 0.22
C HIS A 226 -16.17 0.61 0.29
N THR A 227 -17.40 1.03 0.60
CA THR A 227 -18.60 0.19 0.63
C THR A 227 -18.96 -0.39 -0.75
N SER A 228 -18.63 0.30 -1.84
CA SER A 228 -18.85 -0.22 -3.21
C SER A 228 -17.99 -1.44 -3.53
N PHE A 229 -17.00 -1.74 -2.68
CA PHE A 229 -16.09 -2.87 -2.81
C PHE A 229 -16.28 -3.90 -1.69
N ASN A 230 -17.30 -3.77 -0.82
CA ASN A 230 -17.52 -4.66 0.32
C ASN A 230 -16.26 -4.84 1.20
N LEU A 231 -15.43 -3.79 1.34
CA LEU A 231 -14.18 -3.88 2.10
C LEU A 231 -14.40 -4.20 3.59
N PRO A 232 -15.39 -3.60 4.29
CA PRO A 232 -15.68 -3.97 5.68
C PRO A 232 -15.96 -5.46 5.86
N GLU A 233 -16.84 -6.03 5.04
CA GLU A 233 -17.24 -7.44 5.11
C GLU A 233 -16.08 -8.36 4.75
N LYS A 234 -15.26 -7.99 3.76
CA LYS A 234 -14.04 -8.74 3.41
C LYS A 234 -13.03 -8.77 4.55
N ILE A 235 -12.84 -7.64 5.24
CA ILE A 235 -11.94 -7.55 6.38
C ILE A 235 -12.45 -8.43 7.52
N GLU A 236 -13.74 -8.38 7.82
CA GLU A 236 -14.38 -9.17 8.86
C GLU A 236 -14.20 -10.68 8.64
N VAL A 237 -14.45 -11.19 7.42
CA VAL A 237 -14.26 -12.61 7.10
C VAL A 237 -12.81 -13.06 7.33
N VAL A 238 -11.84 -12.23 6.95
CA VAL A 238 -10.41 -12.52 7.15
C VAL A 238 -10.04 -12.49 8.63
N GLU A 239 -10.58 -11.53 9.39
CA GLU A 239 -10.31 -11.38 10.82
C GLU A 239 -10.92 -12.52 11.63
N ASN A 240 -12.13 -12.97 11.30
CA ASN A 240 -12.79 -14.11 11.93
C ASN A 240 -11.98 -15.40 11.72
N LYS A 241 -11.53 -15.67 10.49
CA LYS A 241 -10.68 -16.85 10.23
C LYS A 241 -9.35 -16.77 10.96
N LEU A 242 -8.72 -15.59 10.97
CA LEU A 242 -7.46 -15.39 11.68
C LEU A 242 -7.63 -15.62 13.19
N ALA A 243 -8.68 -15.08 13.79
CA ALA A 243 -8.99 -15.27 15.21
C ALA A 243 -9.24 -16.76 15.53
N GLN A 244 -9.98 -17.46 14.69
CA GLN A 244 -10.24 -18.90 14.83
C GLN A 244 -8.93 -19.71 14.82
N ILE A 245 -8.04 -19.48 13.84
CA ILE A 245 -6.76 -20.19 13.76
C ILE A 245 -5.89 -19.90 14.99
N MET A 246 -5.81 -18.63 15.41
CA MET A 246 -5.01 -18.24 16.57
C MET A 246 -5.55 -18.85 17.87
N LYS A 247 -6.87 -18.97 18.02
CA LYS A 247 -7.50 -19.64 19.18
C LYS A 247 -7.15 -21.12 19.20
N ASN A 248 -7.34 -21.82 18.08
CA ASN A 248 -7.06 -23.25 17.98
C ASN A 248 -5.59 -23.58 18.30
N GLU A 249 -4.64 -22.74 17.88
CA GLU A 249 -3.23 -22.94 18.21
C GLU A 249 -2.92 -22.70 19.68
N ARG A 250 -3.54 -21.70 20.32
CA ARG A 250 -3.41 -21.48 21.77
C ARG A 250 -3.93 -22.68 22.55
N ASP A 251 -5.09 -23.19 22.18
CA ASP A 251 -5.70 -24.35 22.82
C ASP A 251 -4.85 -25.62 22.64
N ARG A 252 -4.20 -25.76 21.48
CA ARG A 252 -3.26 -26.86 21.21
C ARG A 252 -2.00 -26.74 22.09
N MET A 253 -1.42 -25.54 22.19
CA MET A 253 -0.23 -25.30 23.01
C MET A 253 -0.51 -25.48 24.52
N ALA A 254 -1.73 -25.19 24.98
CA ALA A 254 -2.13 -25.39 26.37
C ALA A 254 -2.36 -26.87 26.74
N LYS A 255 -2.51 -27.76 25.76
CA LYS A 255 -2.69 -29.21 25.92
C LYS A 255 -1.40 -30.02 25.69
N SER A 256 -0.32 -29.32 25.31
CA SER A 256 1.02 -29.87 25.07
C SER A 256 1.90 -29.63 26.29
#